data_AF-A0A0N0S085-F1
#
_entry.id   AF-A0A0N0S085-F1
#
_cell.length_a   1.000
_cell.length_b   1.000
_cell.length_c   1.000
_cell.angle_alpha   90.00
_cell.angle_beta   90.00
_cell.angle_gamma   90.00
#
_symmetry.space_group_name_H-M   'P 1'
#
loop_
_entity.id
_entity.type
_entity.pdbx_description
1 polymer ?
#
loop_
_entity_poly.entity_id
_entity_poly.type
_entity_poly.pdbx_seq_one_letter_code
_entity_poly.pdbx_strand_id
1 'polypeptide(L)'
;MTDSPDTGSTATTLPPRLAEFAAELPFPLDPFQVQACRALEGGHGVLVCAPTGAGKTVVGEFAVHLALRAGSKCFYTTPIKALSNQKYADLVARYGKAAVGLLTGDQS
;
A
#
# COMPACT_ATOMS: atom_id res chain seq x y z
N MET A 1 6.14 27.60 -40.35
CA MET A 1 5.34 27.69 -39.11
C MET A 1 4.29 26.59 -39.21
N THR A 2 4.67 25.38 -38.81
CA THR A 2 3.78 24.22 -38.74
C THR A 2 4.09 23.57 -37.40
N ASP A 3 3.20 23.77 -36.44
CA ASP A 3 3.23 23.09 -35.16
C ASP A 3 3.13 21.58 -35.41
N SER A 4 4.16 20.85 -35.00
CA SER A 4 4.05 19.41 -34.81
C SER A 4 3.35 19.16 -33.47
N PRO A 5 2.31 18.32 -33.41
CA PRO A 5 1.69 17.97 -32.14
C PRO A 5 2.64 17.05 -31.37
N ASP A 6 3.11 17.52 -30.21
CA ASP A 6 3.82 16.73 -29.22
C ASP A 6 2.89 15.62 -28.71
N THR A 7 2.94 14.45 -29.35
CA THR A 7 2.20 13.25 -28.96
C THR A 7 3.04 12.50 -27.92
N GLY A 8 3.14 13.09 -26.74
CA GLY A 8 3.84 12.53 -25.58
C GLY A 8 2.88 12.03 -24.51
N SER A 9 1.92 11.15 -24.86
CA SER A 9 1.18 10.41 -23.82
C SER A 9 2.11 9.34 -23.24
N THR A 10 2.93 9.71 -22.26
CA THR A 10 3.68 8.75 -21.46
C THR A 10 2.69 7.98 -20.60
N ALA A 11 2.22 6.84 -21.09
CA ALA A 11 1.58 5.84 -20.26
C ALA A 11 2.55 5.52 -19.12
N THR A 12 2.32 6.07 -17.93
CA THR A 12 3.30 6.01 -16.86
C THR A 12 3.26 4.60 -16.27
N THR A 13 4.16 3.73 -16.73
CA THR A 13 4.28 2.35 -16.25
C THR A 13 4.41 2.31 -14.73
N LEU A 14 3.63 1.46 -14.07
CA LEU A 14 3.73 1.26 -12.63
C LEU A 14 5.12 0.70 -12.29
N PRO A 15 5.75 1.13 -11.19
CA PRO A 15 6.95 0.48 -10.68
C PRO A 15 6.74 -1.01 -10.45
N PRO A 16 7.78 -1.86 -10.54
CA PRO A 16 7.63 -3.31 -10.52
C PRO A 16 6.90 -3.84 -9.29
N ARG A 17 7.26 -3.39 -8.07
CA ARG A 17 6.63 -3.92 -6.86
C ARG A 17 5.20 -3.45 -6.72
N LEU A 18 4.91 -2.21 -7.11
CA LEU A 18 3.54 -1.70 -7.17
C LEU A 18 2.70 -2.44 -8.21
N ALA A 19 3.26 -2.78 -9.37
CA ALA A 19 2.57 -3.54 -10.40
C ALA A 19 2.19 -4.94 -9.90
N GLU A 20 3.12 -5.64 -9.24
CA GLU A 20 2.86 -6.93 -8.60
C GLU A 20 1.75 -6.83 -7.54
N PHE A 21 1.85 -5.85 -6.64
CA PHE A 21 0.84 -5.62 -5.60
C PHE A 21 -0.54 -5.28 -6.17
N ALA A 22 -0.59 -4.45 -7.22
CA ALA A 22 -1.83 -4.02 -7.86
C ALA A 22 -2.53 -5.18 -8.59
N ALA A 23 -1.77 -6.16 -9.11
CA ALA A 23 -2.32 -7.35 -9.75
C ALA A 23 -3.10 -8.26 -8.78
N GLU A 24 -2.85 -8.15 -7.46
CA GLU A 24 -3.58 -8.89 -6.42
C GLU A 24 -4.86 -8.18 -5.96
N LEU A 25 -5.12 -6.95 -6.42
CA LEU A 25 -6.30 -6.18 -6.02
C LEU A 25 -7.47 -6.41 -6.98
N PRO A 26 -8.72 -6.49 -6.48
CA PRO A 26 -9.90 -6.66 -7.32
C PRO A 26 -10.37 -5.34 -7.96
N PHE A 27 -9.64 -4.24 -7.78
CA PHE A 27 -9.98 -2.90 -8.26
C PHE A 27 -8.73 -2.13 -8.70
N PRO A 28 -8.86 -1.16 -9.61
CA PRO A 28 -7.76 -0.29 -9.99
C PRO A 28 -7.37 0.68 -8.88
N LEU A 29 -6.14 1.18 -8.92
CA LEU A 29 -5.65 2.18 -7.98
C LEU A 29 -6.04 3.59 -8.41
N ASP A 30 -6.43 4.42 -7.44
CA ASP A 30 -6.64 5.85 -7.67
C ASP A 30 -5.30 6.60 -7.88
N PRO A 31 -5.30 7.74 -8.56
CA PRO A 31 -4.07 8.50 -8.84
C PRO A 31 -3.24 8.83 -7.59
N PHE A 32 -3.89 9.22 -6.49
CA PHE A 32 -3.19 9.55 -5.24
C PHE A 32 -2.55 8.31 -4.59
N GLN A 33 -3.16 7.14 -4.75
CA GLN A 33 -2.63 5.87 -4.25
C GLN A 33 -1.39 5.49 -5.05
N VAL A 34 -1.45 5.59 -6.38
CA VAL A 34 -0.30 5.37 -7.27
C VAL A 34 0.85 6.31 -6.92
N GLN A 35 0.59 7.60 -6.73
CA GLN A 35 1.61 8.57 -6.35
C GLN A 35 2.27 8.23 -5.01
N ALA A 36 1.48 7.91 -3.99
CA ALA A 36 2.01 7.55 -2.67
C ALA A 36 2.81 6.25 -2.72
N CYS A 37 2.32 5.22 -3.42
CA CYS A 37 3.01 3.95 -3.57
C CYS A 37 4.31 4.09 -4.37
N ARG A 38 4.36 4.93 -5.42
CA ARG A 38 5.61 5.24 -6.13
C ARG A 38 6.67 5.83 -5.19
N ALA A 39 6.28 6.78 -4.34
CA ALA A 39 7.19 7.37 -3.36
C ALA A 39 7.70 6.32 -2.34
N LEU A 40 6.81 5.45 -1.85
CA LEU A 40 7.18 4.35 -0.95
C LEU A 40 8.17 3.37 -1.60
N GLU A 41 7.92 2.94 -2.84
CA GLU A 41 8.83 2.03 -3.54
C GLU A 41 10.19 2.67 -3.84
N GLY A 42 10.21 3.99 -4.06
CA GLY A 42 11.43 4.79 -4.15
C GLY A 42 12.16 5.01 -2.83
N GLY A 43 11.66 4.48 -1.71
CA GLY A 43 12.28 4.59 -0.39
C GLY A 43 11.95 5.86 0.38
N HIS A 44 10.92 6.60 -0.02
CA HIS A 44 10.49 7.83 0.67
C HIS A 44 9.34 7.55 1.65
N GLY A 45 9.26 8.36 2.71
CA GLY A 45 8.08 8.41 3.58
C GLY A 45 6.94 9.20 2.93
N VAL A 46 5.70 8.88 3.30
CA VAL A 46 4.49 9.56 2.77
C VAL A 46 3.50 9.91 3.90
N LEU A 47 2.84 11.05 3.75
CA LEU A 47 1.65 11.41 4.52
C LEU A 47 0.47 11.53 3.56
N VAL A 48 -0.55 10.69 3.74
CA VAL A 48 -1.72 10.65 2.85
C VAL A 48 -2.92 11.28 3.54
N CYS A 49 -3.34 12.44 3.04
CA CYS A 49 -4.52 13.16 3.50
C CYS A 49 -5.65 13.01 2.48
N ALA A 50 -6.61 12.12 2.77
CA ALA A 50 -7.80 11.92 1.94
C ALA A 50 -9.04 11.63 2.82
N PRO A 51 -10.27 11.89 2.36
CA PRO A 51 -11.49 11.60 3.12
C PRO A 51 -11.61 10.13 3.55
N THR A 52 -12.37 9.87 4.62
CA THR A 52 -12.75 8.50 5.00
C THR A 52 -13.50 7.84 3.84
N GLY A 53 -13.21 6.56 3.57
CA GLY A 53 -13.76 5.85 2.41
C GLY A 53 -12.94 5.96 1.13
N ALA A 54 -11.99 6.90 1.02
CA ALA A 54 -11.18 7.09 -0.20
C ALA A 54 -10.11 5.99 -0.44
N GLY A 55 -10.06 4.92 0.36
CA GLY A 55 -9.10 3.83 0.12
C GLY A 55 -7.66 4.07 0.59
N LYS A 56 -7.40 5.02 1.50
CA LYS A 56 -6.06 5.28 2.07
C LYS A 56 -5.33 4.03 2.57
N THR A 57 -6.08 3.03 3.05
CA THR A 57 -5.58 1.75 3.54
C THR A 57 -4.67 1.04 2.53
N VAL A 58 -4.95 1.16 1.23
CA VAL A 58 -4.16 0.55 0.16
C VAL A 58 -2.68 0.95 0.22
N VAL A 59 -2.40 2.21 0.55
CA VAL A 59 -1.03 2.72 0.68
C VAL A 59 -0.30 2.08 1.87
N GLY A 60 -1.00 1.90 2.99
CA GLY A 60 -0.45 1.21 4.16
C GLY A 60 -0.21 -0.28 3.91
N GLU A 61 -1.13 -0.94 3.21
CA GLU A 61 -0.97 -2.36 2.83
C GLU A 61 0.17 -2.56 1.83
N PHE A 62 0.41 -1.60 0.94
CA PHE A 62 1.57 -1.60 0.06
C PHE A 62 2.88 -1.42 0.84
N ALA A 63 2.91 -0.55 1.86
CA ALA A 63 4.08 -0.42 2.72
C ALA A 63 4.42 -1.75 3.44
N VAL A 64 3.40 -2.49 3.90
CA VAL A 64 3.58 -3.84 4.47
C VAL A 64 4.14 -4.80 3.41
N HIS A 65 3.59 -4.79 2.21
CA HIS A 65 4.06 -5.62 1.09
C HIS A 65 5.54 -5.39 0.79
N LEU A 66 5.97 -4.13 0.67
CA LEU A 66 7.36 -3.76 0.44
C LEU A 66 8.27 -4.27 1.55
N ALA A 67 7.87 -4.10 2.81
CA ALA A 67 8.67 -4.51 3.95
C ALA A 67 8.88 -6.02 3.99
N LEU A 68 7.81 -6.80 3.78
CA LEU A 68 7.87 -8.27 3.77
C LEU A 68 8.71 -8.79 2.60
N ARG A 69 8.57 -8.23 1.39
CA ARG A 69 9.41 -8.61 0.24
C ARG A 69 10.88 -8.27 0.43
N ALA A 70 11.19 -7.23 1.20
CA ALA A 70 12.55 -6.86 1.55
C ALA A 70 13.13 -7.70 2.72
N GLY A 71 12.37 -8.64 3.30
CA GLY A 71 12.80 -9.39 4.49
C GLY A 71 12.92 -8.52 5.76
N SER A 72 12.28 -7.36 5.76
CA SER A 72 12.28 -6.39 6.87
C SER A 72 10.98 -6.48 7.68
N LYS A 73 10.91 -5.71 8.77
CA LYS A 73 9.74 -5.66 9.66
C LYS A 73 8.91 -4.40 9.40
N CYS A 74 7.59 -4.51 9.50
CA CYS A 74 6.66 -3.39 9.41
C CYS A 74 5.75 -3.37 10.65
N PHE A 75 5.59 -2.21 11.28
CA PHE A 75 4.60 -1.99 12.33
C PHE A 75 3.38 -1.31 11.74
N TYR A 76 2.25 -2.01 11.72
CA TYR A 76 0.96 -1.47 11.29
C TYR A 76 0.13 -1.10 12.52
N THR A 77 -0.05 0.19 12.76
CA THR A 77 -0.76 0.70 13.95
C THR A 77 -2.16 1.17 13.60
N THR A 78 -3.15 0.80 14.40
CA THR A 78 -4.54 1.27 14.29
C THR A 78 -4.97 1.93 15.60
N PRO A 79 -5.91 2.89 15.57
CA PRO A 79 -6.29 3.64 16.78
C PRO A 79 -7.07 2.82 17.82
N ILE A 80 -7.69 1.70 17.43
CA ILE A 80 -8.48 0.84 18.33
C ILE A 80 -8.24 -0.65 18.06
N LYS A 81 -8.44 -1.48 19.09
CA LYS A 81 -8.24 -2.95 19.06
C LYS A 81 -9.06 -3.65 17.97
N ALA A 82 -10.31 -3.25 17.78
CA ALA A 82 -11.19 -3.87 16.78
C ALA A 82 -10.60 -3.76 15.36
N LEU A 83 -10.02 -2.62 15.02
CA LEU A 83 -9.36 -2.40 13.73
C LEU A 83 -8.03 -3.17 13.64
N SER A 84 -7.31 -3.33 14.76
CA SER A 84 -6.12 -4.18 14.81
C SER A 84 -6.47 -5.63 14.49
N ASN A 85 -7.53 -6.16 15.09
CA ASN A 85 -8.00 -7.52 14.86
C ASN A 85 -8.42 -7.74 13.39
N GLN A 86 -9.15 -6.78 12.82
CA GLN A 86 -9.56 -6.85 11.42
C GLN A 86 -8.34 -6.85 10.50
N LYS A 87 -7.40 -5.93 10.69
CA LYS A 87 -6.20 -5.87 9.85
C LYS A 87 -5.27 -7.06 10.06
N TYR A 88 -5.20 -7.62 11.26
CA TYR A 88 -4.50 -8.88 11.49
C TYR A 88 -5.10 -10.01 10.67
N ALA A 89 -6.42 -10.18 10.66
CA ALA A 89 -7.08 -11.20 9.86
C ALA A 89 -6.81 -11.02 8.35
N ASP A 90 -6.92 -9.79 7.84
CA ASP A 90 -6.65 -9.47 6.44
C ASP A 90 -5.20 -9.78 6.05
N LEU A 91 -4.23 -9.37 6.88
CA LEU A 91 -2.81 -9.59 6.61
C LEU A 91 -2.42 -11.06 6.76
N VAL A 92 -3.00 -11.79 7.71
CA VAL A 92 -2.80 -13.25 7.84
C VAL A 92 -3.37 -13.98 6.63
N ALA A 93 -4.54 -13.58 6.13
CA ALA A 93 -5.13 -14.18 4.93
C ALA A 93 -4.21 -13.99 3.71
N ARG A 94 -3.53 -12.85 3.60
CA ARG A 94 -2.64 -12.54 2.47
C ARG A 94 -1.24 -13.12 2.60
N TYR A 95 -0.60 -13.01 3.77
CA TYR A 95 0.82 -13.33 3.97
C TYR A 95 1.07 -14.56 4.83
N GLY A 96 0.01 -15.15 5.40
CA GLY A 96 0.09 -16.32 6.28
C GLY A 96 0.41 -15.96 7.73
N LYS A 97 -0.05 -16.82 8.65
CA LYS A 97 0.08 -16.63 10.10
C LYS A 97 1.52 -16.59 10.60
N ALA A 98 2.46 -17.21 9.89
CA ALA A 98 3.87 -17.21 10.28
C ALA A 98 4.56 -15.85 10.07
N ALA A 99 4.03 -15.01 9.17
CA ALA A 99 4.62 -13.72 8.83
C ALA A 99 4.01 -12.53 9.60
N VAL A 100 2.88 -12.73 10.30
CA VAL A 100 2.09 -11.65 10.88
C VAL A 100 1.83 -11.91 12.36
N GLY A 101 2.24 -10.95 13.19
CA GLY A 101 1.93 -10.92 14.63
C GLY A 101 0.90 -9.85 14.95
N LEU A 102 0.23 -10.00 16.10
CA LEU A 102 -0.65 -8.99 16.67
C LEU A 102 -0.17 -8.65 18.08
N LEU A 103 0.14 -7.38 18.32
CA LEU A 103 0.48 -6.86 19.63
C LEU A 103 -0.66 -5.97 20.12
N THR A 104 -1.37 -6.41 21.15
CA THR A 104 -2.39 -5.62 21.84
C THR A 104 -2.06 -5.59 23.34
N GLY A 105 -2.48 -4.53 24.04
CA GLY A 105 -2.18 -4.35 25.46
C GLY A 105 -2.88 -5.34 26.40
N ASP A 106 -3.76 -6.20 25.88
CA ASP A 106 -4.45 -7.22 26.68
C ASP A 106 -3.54 -8.45 26.76
N GLN A 107 -2.69 -8.51 27.79
CA GLN A 107 -2.06 -9.74 28.25
C GLN A 107 -3.03 -10.48 29.17
N SER A 108 -3.42 -11.70 28.81
CA SER A 108 -3.93 -12.72 29.72
C SER A 108 -3.54 -14.08 29.17
#